data_AF-A0A7V6DD43-F1
#
_entry.id   AF-A0A7V6DD43-F1
#
_cell.length_a   1.000
_cell.length_b   1.000
_cell.length_c   1.000
_cell.angle_alpha   90.00
_cell.angle_beta   90.00
_cell.angle_gamma   90.00
#
_symmetry.space_group_name_H-M   'P 1'
#
loop_
_entity.id
_entity.type
_entity.pdbx_description
1 polymer ?
#
loop_
_entity_poly.entity_id
_entity_poly.type
_entity_poly.pdbx_seq_one_letter_code
_entity_poly.pdbx_strand_id
1 'polypeptide(L)'
;MTRIPPEWLPPCSMKRVICHWTAGGYRATSLDRAHYHLLIEGDGTLMRGSHSIADNVSTADGVYAAHTARCNAGSIGVAVCCMGGAQASPFQPGTYPMTRAQWETMAKVVAQLCQFYRIPVTPHTVLGHGEVEVYLGIPQHGKWDPMVLPWAPEMSRTQVGHHLRALVQRALLGEDAAELPASATLSLGGKTFPAVMFNEAAYVAIRPLAEGLGWSIRGVARGQVQVDAAGKPFSLSLTLLEGTGHVACRELARALGLSIEWDASTRQIRVG
;
A
#
# COMPACT_ATOMS: atom_id res chain seq x y z
N MET A 1 0.82 8.26 -4.24
CA MET A 1 1.53 7.99 -2.97
C MET A 1 1.19 9.08 -1.96
N THR A 2 0.56 8.74 -0.83
CA THR A 2 0.34 9.69 0.28
C THR A 2 1.69 9.99 0.92
N ARG A 3 2.24 11.19 0.67
CA ARG A 3 3.48 11.65 1.29
C ARG A 3 3.14 12.50 2.51
N ILE A 4 3.82 12.25 3.63
CA ILE A 4 3.72 13.12 4.81
C ILE A 4 4.34 14.46 4.42
N PRO A 5 3.61 15.58 4.55
CA PRO A 5 4.17 16.89 4.27
C PRO A 5 5.42 17.16 5.13
N PRO A 6 6.52 17.69 4.56
CA PRO A 6 7.76 17.94 5.30
C PRO A 6 7.59 18.80 6.55
N GLU A 7 6.65 19.75 6.54
CA GLU A 7 6.34 20.61 7.67
C GLU A 7 5.63 19.90 8.84
N TRP A 8 5.30 18.61 8.68
CA TRP A 8 4.79 17.74 9.74
C TRP A 8 5.89 16.84 10.32
N LEU A 9 7.11 16.90 9.77
CA LEU A 9 8.27 16.09 10.14
C LEU A 9 9.36 16.96 10.78
N PRO A 10 9.19 17.39 12.04
CA PRO A 10 10.21 18.17 12.72
C PRO A 10 11.52 17.39 12.87
N PRO A 11 12.69 18.05 12.79
CA PRO A 11 13.97 17.40 13.01
C PRO A 11 14.17 17.09 14.51
N CYS A 12 13.73 15.92 14.95
CA CYS A 12 13.86 15.46 16.33
C CYS A 12 14.23 13.97 16.41
N SER A 13 14.56 13.48 17.61
CA SER A 13 14.88 12.07 17.84
C SER A 13 13.65 11.31 18.31
N MET A 14 13.24 10.28 17.57
CA MET A 14 12.14 9.39 17.94
C MET A 14 12.61 7.94 18.01
N LYS A 15 12.04 7.17 18.93
CA LYS A 15 12.43 5.77 19.20
C LYS A 15 11.59 4.76 18.44
N ARG A 16 10.30 5.06 18.23
CA ARG A 16 9.33 4.11 17.69
C ARG A 16 8.08 4.76 17.09
N VAL A 17 7.35 3.99 16.31
CA VAL A 17 6.01 4.30 15.80
C VAL A 17 5.02 3.27 16.38
N ILE A 18 3.95 3.75 17.00
CA ILE A 18 2.87 2.91 17.53
C ILE A 18 1.62 3.15 16.68
N CYS A 19 1.14 2.07 16.06
CA CYS A 19 -0.03 2.09 15.19
C CYS A 19 -1.30 1.86 16.02
N HIS A 20 -2.38 2.52 15.63
CA HIS A 20 -3.66 2.55 16.33
C HIS A 20 -4.85 2.48 15.36
N TRP A 21 -6.03 2.19 15.89
CA TRP A 21 -7.29 2.71 15.32
C TRP A 21 -7.90 3.73 16.28
N THR A 22 -8.82 4.56 15.80
CA THR A 22 -9.51 5.55 16.66
C THR A 22 -10.65 4.94 17.49
N ALA A 23 -11.14 3.76 17.13
CA ALA A 23 -12.40 3.20 17.63
C ALA A 23 -13.59 4.13 17.36
N GLY A 24 -13.53 4.87 16.25
CA GLY A 24 -14.49 5.88 15.82
C GLY A 24 -14.94 5.69 14.38
N GLY A 25 -15.44 6.78 13.77
CA GLY A 25 -15.84 6.81 12.38
C GLY A 25 -14.66 6.92 11.40
N TYR A 26 -14.96 7.02 10.10
CA TYR A 26 -13.96 7.18 9.04
C TYR A 26 -13.35 8.58 8.92
N ARG A 27 -13.84 9.56 9.69
CA ARG A 27 -13.35 10.95 9.68
C ARG A 27 -12.67 11.27 10.99
N ALA A 28 -11.54 11.97 10.92
CA ALA A 28 -10.79 12.39 12.10
C ALA A 28 -11.58 13.44 12.88
N THR A 29 -11.81 13.18 14.18
CA THR A 29 -12.44 14.15 15.08
C THR A 29 -11.40 15.04 15.76
N SER A 30 -11.85 16.10 16.44
CA SER A 30 -10.98 16.90 17.30
C SER A 30 -10.35 16.07 18.42
N LEU A 31 -11.10 15.09 18.96
CA LEU A 31 -10.62 14.16 19.97
C LEU A 31 -9.49 13.28 19.43
N ASP A 32 -9.67 12.70 18.24
CA ASP A 32 -8.65 11.85 17.63
C ASP A 32 -7.38 12.67 17.34
N ARG A 33 -7.54 13.88 16.79
CA ARG A 33 -6.43 14.79 16.49
C ARG A 33 -5.67 15.23 17.74
N ALA A 34 -6.33 15.30 18.90
CA ALA A 34 -5.64 15.59 20.17
C ALA A 34 -4.78 14.42 20.68
N HIS A 35 -5.01 13.18 20.23
CA HIS A 35 -4.33 12.01 20.77
C HIS A 35 -3.29 11.41 19.84
N TYR A 36 -3.40 11.57 18.52
CA TYR A 36 -2.48 11.00 17.54
C TYR A 36 -1.78 12.07 16.70
N HIS A 37 -0.54 11.82 16.27
CA HIS A 37 0.22 12.76 15.45
C HIS A 37 -0.24 12.76 13.98
N LEU A 38 -0.59 11.58 13.47
CA LEU A 38 -1.05 11.37 12.10
C LEU A 38 -2.28 10.47 12.12
N LEU A 39 -3.28 10.81 11.32
CA LEU A 39 -4.50 10.05 11.17
C LEU A 39 -4.77 9.75 9.71
N ILE A 40 -5.38 8.60 9.43
CA ILE A 40 -5.71 8.16 8.08
C ILE A 40 -7.22 7.91 8.03
N GLU A 41 -7.92 8.76 7.31
CA GLU A 41 -9.37 8.66 7.12
C GLU A 41 -9.75 7.45 6.26
N GLY A 42 -11.04 7.13 6.18
CA GLY A 42 -11.54 5.93 5.49
C GLY A 42 -11.17 5.85 4.01
N ASP A 43 -10.99 6.99 3.36
CA ASP A 43 -10.57 7.12 1.96
C ASP A 43 -9.04 7.17 1.78
N GLY A 44 -8.27 7.03 2.87
CA GLY A 44 -6.82 7.11 2.86
C GLY A 44 -6.26 8.54 2.99
N THR A 45 -7.12 9.55 3.16
CA THR A 45 -6.67 10.93 3.39
C THR A 45 -5.86 11.03 4.67
N LEU A 46 -4.68 11.64 4.58
CA LEU A 46 -3.82 11.88 5.73
C LEU A 46 -4.20 13.19 6.42
N MET A 47 -4.44 13.11 7.73
CA MET A 47 -4.78 14.23 8.59
C MET A 47 -3.70 14.42 9.66
N ARG A 48 -3.40 15.68 9.98
CA ARG A 48 -2.46 16.04 11.04
C ARG A 48 -3.16 16.12 12.40
N GLY A 49 -2.53 15.55 13.41
CA GLY A 49 -2.83 15.79 14.82
C GLY A 49 -2.65 17.25 15.23
N SER A 50 -3.15 17.56 16.42
CA SER A 50 -2.99 18.87 17.06
C SER A 50 -1.62 19.03 17.71
N HIS A 51 -0.99 17.92 18.11
CA HIS A 51 0.36 17.89 18.68
C HIS A 51 1.42 17.62 17.61
N SER A 52 2.58 18.26 17.76
CA SER A 52 3.76 17.99 16.95
C SER A 52 4.37 16.64 17.34
N ILE A 53 5.03 15.96 16.40
CA ILE A 53 5.84 14.77 16.72
C ILE A 53 6.93 15.12 17.76
N ALA A 54 7.44 16.36 17.73
CA ALA A 54 8.45 16.82 18.67
C ALA A 54 7.94 16.90 20.12
N ASP A 55 6.63 17.08 20.33
CA ASP A 55 6.01 17.15 21.66
C ASP A 55 6.17 15.82 22.41
N ASN A 56 6.29 14.70 21.68
CA ASN A 56 6.51 13.39 22.27
C ASN A 56 8.00 13.06 22.48
N VAL A 57 8.96 13.95 22.18
CA VAL A 57 10.37 13.74 22.55
C VAL A 57 10.51 13.64 24.07
N SER A 58 9.78 14.49 24.80
CA SER A 58 9.65 14.47 26.25
C SER A 58 8.24 14.89 26.63
N THR A 59 7.56 14.10 27.46
CA THR A 59 6.19 14.41 27.90
C THR A 59 6.15 15.11 29.26
N ALA A 60 7.27 15.67 29.70
CA ALA A 60 7.45 16.18 31.06
C ALA A 60 6.69 17.49 31.33
N ASP A 61 6.40 18.27 30.30
CA ASP A 61 5.64 19.53 30.38
C ASP A 61 4.11 19.32 30.29
N GLY A 62 3.67 18.08 30.07
CA GLY A 62 2.26 17.72 29.94
C GLY A 62 1.63 18.07 28.59
N VAL A 63 2.39 18.58 27.62
CA VAL A 63 1.90 18.93 26.28
C VAL A 63 2.41 17.90 25.29
N TYR A 64 1.58 16.89 24.97
CA TYR A 64 1.98 15.79 24.08
C TYR A 64 0.76 15.01 23.58
N ALA A 65 0.95 14.22 22.51
CA ALA A 65 -0.06 13.30 22.01
C ALA A 65 -0.13 12.06 22.91
N ALA A 66 -1.20 11.93 23.70
CA ALA A 66 -1.37 10.87 24.69
C ALA A 66 -2.00 9.57 24.11
N HIS A 67 -1.33 8.94 23.14
CA HIS A 67 -1.86 7.76 22.43
C HIS A 67 -1.56 6.40 23.10
N THR A 68 -0.56 6.30 23.97
CA THR A 68 -0.16 5.01 24.58
C THR A 68 0.28 5.19 26.02
N ALA A 69 -0.54 4.67 26.95
CA ALA A 69 -0.29 4.78 28.37
C ALA A 69 1.14 4.34 28.74
N ARG A 70 1.87 5.25 29.41
CA ARG A 70 3.26 5.05 29.86
C ARG A 70 4.29 4.78 28.74
N CYS A 71 3.94 4.99 27.48
CA CYS A 71 4.81 4.77 26.33
C CYS A 71 4.76 5.92 25.30
N ASN A 72 4.32 7.12 25.69
CA ASN A 72 4.23 8.27 24.79
C ASN A 72 5.61 8.88 24.46
N ALA A 73 6.50 8.98 25.46
CA ALA A 73 7.83 9.55 25.28
C ALA A 73 8.69 8.73 24.29
N GLY A 74 9.18 9.42 23.26
CA GLY A 74 9.92 8.86 22.13
C GLY A 74 9.05 8.05 21.16
N SER A 75 7.72 8.12 21.23
CA SER A 75 6.82 7.35 20.36
C SER A 75 5.97 8.25 19.47
N ILE A 76 5.81 7.84 18.22
CA ILE A 76 4.93 8.49 17.25
C ILE A 76 3.63 7.68 17.15
N GLY A 77 2.50 8.22 17.60
CA GLY A 77 1.17 7.65 17.35
C GLY A 77 0.65 7.92 15.94
N VAL A 78 0.37 6.84 15.20
CA VAL A 78 -0.29 6.87 13.88
C VAL A 78 -1.60 6.08 14.00
N ALA A 79 -2.73 6.68 13.64
CA ALA A 79 -4.04 6.03 13.74
C ALA A 79 -4.75 5.94 12.39
N VAL A 80 -5.52 4.88 12.21
CA VAL A 80 -6.56 4.81 11.16
C VAL A 80 -7.93 5.12 11.78
N CYS A 81 -8.71 5.98 11.14
CA CYS A 81 -10.03 6.38 11.61
C CYS A 81 -11.05 5.27 11.29
N CYS A 82 -11.35 4.38 12.23
CA CYS A 82 -12.24 3.24 12.03
C CYS A 82 -12.56 2.53 13.37
N MET A 83 -13.24 1.39 13.27
CA MET A 83 -13.57 0.43 14.32
C MET A 83 -14.56 0.96 15.37
N GLY A 84 -15.40 1.94 15.00
CA GLY A 84 -16.49 2.41 15.84
C GLY A 84 -17.46 1.30 16.23
N GLY A 85 -17.54 1.00 17.53
CA GLY A 85 -18.38 -0.07 18.08
C GLY A 85 -17.80 -1.49 17.92
N ALA A 86 -16.51 -1.63 17.63
CA ALA A 86 -15.88 -2.94 17.50
C ALA A 86 -15.87 -3.73 18.82
N GLN A 87 -16.07 -5.05 18.72
CA GLN A 87 -16.03 -6.00 19.83
C GLN A 87 -14.93 -7.03 19.58
N ALA A 88 -14.18 -7.38 20.63
CA ALA A 88 -13.03 -8.27 20.50
C ALA A 88 -13.43 -9.75 20.47
N SER A 89 -14.52 -10.16 21.15
CA SER A 89 -14.92 -11.56 21.26
C SER A 89 -16.43 -11.71 21.50
N PRO A 90 -17.19 -12.40 20.61
CA PRO A 90 -16.76 -12.76 19.25
C PRO A 90 -16.37 -11.49 18.48
N PHE A 91 -15.40 -11.60 17.58
CA PHE A 91 -14.93 -10.44 16.85
C PHE A 91 -16.06 -9.85 16.00
N GLN A 92 -16.33 -8.55 16.19
CA GLN A 92 -17.22 -7.76 15.34
C GLN A 92 -16.52 -6.44 15.02
N PRO A 93 -16.38 -6.05 13.75
CA PRO A 93 -15.61 -4.87 13.38
C PRO A 93 -16.34 -3.54 13.64
N GLY A 94 -17.59 -3.58 14.09
CA GLY A 94 -18.42 -2.40 14.33
C GLY A 94 -18.99 -1.80 13.03
N THR A 95 -19.47 -0.56 13.09
CA THR A 95 -20.14 0.15 11.98
C THR A 95 -19.16 0.79 10.98
N TYR A 96 -17.88 0.87 11.35
CA TYR A 96 -16.81 1.46 10.54
C TYR A 96 -15.62 0.49 10.43
N PRO A 97 -15.76 -0.70 9.81
CA PRO A 97 -14.68 -1.67 9.70
C PRO A 97 -13.43 -1.04 9.09
N MET A 98 -12.23 -1.29 9.64
CA MET A 98 -10.98 -0.89 8.98
C MET A 98 -10.96 -1.36 7.52
N THR A 99 -10.49 -0.50 6.61
CA THR A 99 -10.35 -0.83 5.19
C THR A 99 -8.92 -1.28 4.84
N ARG A 100 -8.77 -2.05 3.75
CA ARG A 100 -7.45 -2.41 3.22
C ARG A 100 -6.63 -1.17 2.85
N ALA A 101 -7.29 -0.18 2.24
CA ALA A 101 -6.68 1.09 1.87
C ALA A 101 -6.11 1.85 3.08
N GLN A 102 -6.83 1.86 4.21
CA GLN A 102 -6.32 2.45 5.45
C GLN A 102 -5.08 1.73 5.97
N TRP A 103 -5.10 0.39 6.00
CA TRP A 103 -3.99 -0.42 6.47
C TRP A 103 -2.73 -0.29 5.61
N GLU A 104 -2.89 -0.33 4.29
CA GLU A 104 -1.80 -0.12 3.34
C GLU A 104 -1.25 1.31 3.40
N THR A 105 -2.13 2.30 3.52
CA THR A 105 -1.71 3.71 3.71
C THR A 105 -0.94 3.87 5.02
N MET A 106 -1.38 3.22 6.09
CA MET A 106 -0.67 3.23 7.37
C MET A 106 0.73 2.67 7.24
N ALA A 107 0.91 1.54 6.54
CA ALA A 107 2.23 0.99 6.29
C ALA A 107 3.15 1.96 5.51
N LYS A 108 2.62 2.66 4.50
CA LYS A 108 3.38 3.66 3.72
C LYS A 108 3.76 4.89 4.55
N VAL A 109 2.86 5.36 5.41
CA VAL A 109 3.12 6.46 6.35
C VAL A 109 4.19 6.05 7.35
N VAL A 110 4.07 4.87 7.95
CA VAL A 110 5.05 4.33 8.91
C VAL A 110 6.42 4.14 8.25
N ALA A 111 6.47 3.69 6.99
CA ALA A 111 7.72 3.58 6.23
C ALA A 111 8.42 4.94 6.07
N GLN A 112 7.69 6.00 5.71
CA GLN A 112 8.26 7.35 5.62
C GLN A 112 8.78 7.86 6.97
N LEU A 113 8.06 7.60 8.06
CA LEU A 113 8.53 7.91 9.41
C LEU A 113 9.81 7.14 9.76
N CYS A 114 9.87 5.85 9.46
CA CYS A 114 11.05 5.02 9.71
C CYS A 114 12.26 5.53 8.95
N GLN A 115 12.08 5.90 7.68
CA GLN A 115 13.13 6.48 6.85
C GLN A 115 13.62 7.82 7.41
N PHE A 116 12.70 8.74 7.73
CA PHE A 116 13.03 10.09 8.18
C PHE A 116 13.72 10.09 9.55
N TYR A 117 13.16 9.38 10.53
CA TYR A 117 13.67 9.34 11.91
C TYR A 117 14.71 8.23 12.16
N ARG A 118 15.08 7.46 11.12
CA ARG A 118 16.01 6.31 11.21
C ARG A 118 15.58 5.26 12.23
N ILE A 119 14.28 4.99 12.28
CA ILE A 119 13.70 3.98 13.18
C ILE A 119 13.80 2.61 12.48
N PRO A 120 14.47 1.61 13.06
CA PRO A 120 14.53 0.28 12.47
C PRO A 120 13.14 -0.39 12.51
N VAL A 121 12.83 -1.25 11.55
CA VAL A 121 11.54 -1.96 11.53
C VAL A 121 11.66 -3.26 12.35
N THR A 122 11.24 -3.22 13.61
CA THR A 122 11.26 -4.37 14.54
C THR A 122 10.00 -4.39 15.40
N PRO A 123 9.67 -5.51 16.08
CA PRO A 123 8.56 -5.55 17.03
C PRO A 123 8.67 -4.55 18.21
N HIS A 124 9.85 -3.99 18.49
CA HIS A 124 10.05 -3.01 19.58
C HIS A 124 9.94 -1.55 19.12
N THR A 125 9.91 -1.32 17.80
CA THR A 125 10.05 0.01 17.20
C THR A 125 8.97 0.32 16.17
N VAL A 126 8.32 -0.70 15.59
CA VAL A 126 7.14 -0.59 14.73
C VAL A 126 6.13 -1.66 15.16
N LEU A 127 5.12 -1.23 15.90
CA LEU A 127 4.19 -2.11 16.58
C LEU A 127 2.79 -1.50 16.67
N GLY A 128 1.78 -2.36 16.81
CA GLY A 128 0.45 -1.92 17.24
C GLY A 128 0.39 -1.63 18.74
N HIS A 129 -0.62 -0.89 19.18
CA HIS A 129 -0.89 -0.72 20.62
C HIS A 129 -1.06 -2.06 21.34
N GLY A 130 -1.78 -3.00 20.74
CA GLY A 130 -2.00 -4.36 21.24
C GLY A 130 -0.74 -5.23 21.35
N GLU A 131 0.39 -4.76 20.79
CA GLU A 131 1.70 -5.40 20.85
C GLU A 131 2.59 -4.81 21.97
N VAL A 132 2.26 -3.63 22.50
CA VAL A 132 3.11 -2.88 23.44
C VAL A 132 3.39 -3.67 24.72
N GLU A 133 2.39 -4.32 25.30
CA GLU A 133 2.58 -5.09 26.54
C GLU A 133 3.50 -6.29 26.32
N VAL A 134 3.31 -7.00 25.20
CA VAL A 134 4.07 -8.22 24.86
C VAL A 134 5.52 -7.89 24.52
N TYR A 135 5.80 -6.85 23.73
CA TYR A 135 7.16 -6.57 23.27
C TYR A 135 7.90 -5.56 24.14
N LEU A 136 7.22 -4.64 24.83
CA LEU A 136 7.87 -3.61 25.63
C LEU A 136 7.71 -3.84 27.14
N GLY A 137 6.90 -4.81 27.57
CA GLY A 137 6.66 -5.09 28.99
C GLY A 137 5.92 -3.97 29.73
N ILE A 138 5.26 -3.06 29.00
CA ILE A 138 4.51 -1.93 29.57
C ILE A 138 3.04 -2.31 29.62
N PRO A 139 2.42 -2.46 30.80
CA PRO A 139 1.01 -2.85 30.92
C PRO A 139 0.07 -1.92 30.14
N GLN A 140 -0.78 -2.51 29.29
CA GLN A 140 -1.76 -1.77 28.47
C GLN A 140 -3.22 -2.12 28.79
N HIS A 141 -3.47 -2.99 29.77
CA HIS A 141 -4.83 -3.29 30.26
C HIS A 141 -5.76 -3.84 29.16
N GLY A 142 -5.27 -4.79 28.37
CA GLY A 142 -6.08 -5.50 27.37
C GLY A 142 -6.33 -4.76 26.07
N LYS A 143 -5.59 -3.67 25.79
CA LYS A 143 -5.56 -3.04 24.47
C LYS A 143 -5.15 -4.07 23.40
N TRP A 144 -5.75 -3.96 22.23
CA TRP A 144 -5.62 -4.96 21.16
C TRP A 144 -5.58 -4.33 19.77
N ASP A 145 -5.59 -3.01 19.66
CA ASP A 145 -5.58 -2.29 18.40
C ASP A 145 -4.17 -2.15 17.80
N PRO A 146 -4.01 -2.01 16.48
CA PRO A 146 -4.91 -2.46 15.42
C PRO A 146 -4.67 -3.95 15.07
N MET A 147 -4.56 -4.85 16.06
CA MET A 147 -4.08 -6.22 15.88
C MET A 147 -5.17 -7.21 15.42
N VAL A 148 -6.10 -6.75 14.61
CA VAL A 148 -7.08 -7.57 13.88
C VAL A 148 -7.37 -6.91 12.54
N LEU A 149 -7.65 -7.71 11.52
CA LEU A 149 -8.01 -7.23 10.19
C LEU A 149 -9.43 -7.70 9.87
N PRO A 150 -10.40 -6.81 9.59
CA PRO A 150 -11.78 -7.20 9.30
C PRO A 150 -11.93 -8.19 8.13
N TRP A 151 -11.00 -8.16 7.16
CA TRP A 151 -11.00 -9.04 5.98
C TRP A 151 -10.17 -10.32 6.16
N ALA A 152 -9.52 -10.51 7.31
CA ALA A 152 -8.75 -11.70 7.66
C ALA A 152 -8.82 -11.95 9.18
N PRO A 153 -10.04 -12.10 9.76
CA PRO A 153 -10.25 -12.21 11.20
C PRO A 153 -9.64 -13.48 11.81
N GLU A 154 -9.29 -14.47 10.99
CA GLU A 154 -8.60 -15.69 11.38
C GLU A 154 -7.11 -15.48 11.70
N MET A 155 -6.52 -14.36 11.28
CA MET A 155 -5.12 -14.05 11.60
C MET A 155 -4.97 -13.79 13.10
N SER A 156 -4.02 -14.49 13.72
CA SER A 156 -3.58 -14.17 15.07
C SER A 156 -2.98 -12.76 15.15
N ARG A 157 -3.03 -12.14 16.33
CA ARG A 157 -2.43 -10.81 16.58
C ARG A 157 -0.97 -10.74 16.16
N THR A 158 -0.21 -11.81 16.42
CA THR A 158 1.20 -11.94 16.01
C THR A 158 1.35 -11.94 14.50
N GLN A 159 0.48 -12.64 13.76
CA GLN A 159 0.49 -12.62 12.29
C GLN A 159 0.14 -11.22 11.74
N VAL A 160 -0.80 -10.51 12.36
CA VAL A 160 -1.14 -9.13 11.98
C VAL A 160 0.06 -8.19 12.18
N GLY A 161 0.75 -8.29 13.32
CA GLY A 161 1.98 -7.54 13.57
C GLY A 161 3.10 -7.84 12.57
N HIS A 162 3.34 -9.13 12.26
CA HIS A 162 4.29 -9.51 11.21
C HIS A 162 3.89 -8.94 9.85
N HIS A 163 2.61 -8.99 9.51
CA HIS A 163 2.09 -8.45 8.27
C HIS A 163 2.29 -6.92 8.16
N LEU A 164 2.02 -6.17 9.23
CA LEU A 164 2.29 -4.73 9.30
C LEU A 164 3.76 -4.42 8.96
N ARG A 165 4.68 -5.07 9.67
CA ARG A 165 6.12 -4.85 9.49
C ARG A 165 6.60 -5.25 8.09
N ALA A 166 6.05 -6.32 7.51
CA ALA A 166 6.33 -6.72 6.14
C ALA A 166 5.87 -5.66 5.13
N LEU A 167 4.68 -5.08 5.30
CA LEU A 167 4.21 -3.99 4.43
C LEU A 167 5.07 -2.73 4.56
N VAL A 168 5.49 -2.39 5.79
CA VAL A 168 6.39 -1.25 6.03
C VAL A 168 7.74 -1.47 5.34
N GLN A 169 8.32 -2.67 5.43
CA GLN A 169 9.57 -3.01 4.75
C GLN A 169 9.45 -2.92 3.23
N ARG A 170 8.36 -3.45 2.66
CA ARG A 170 8.09 -3.33 1.21
C ARG A 170 7.98 -1.88 0.77
N ALA A 171 7.24 -1.07 1.51
CA ALA A 171 7.11 0.36 1.25
C ALA A 171 8.46 1.10 1.34
N LEU A 172 9.36 0.71 2.26
CA LEU A 172 10.72 1.25 2.35
C LEU A 172 11.59 0.91 1.14
N LEU A 173 11.40 -0.27 0.55
CA LEU A 173 12.12 -0.71 -0.65
C LEU A 173 11.57 -0.07 -1.94
N GLY A 174 10.51 0.74 -1.85
CA GLY A 174 9.79 1.24 -3.02
C GLY A 174 8.99 0.15 -3.74
N GLU A 175 8.83 -1.01 -3.12
CA GLU A 175 7.94 -2.08 -3.58
C GLU A 175 6.53 -1.73 -3.13
N ASP A 176 5.87 -0.83 -3.87
CA ASP A 176 4.43 -0.66 -3.70
C ASP A 176 3.75 -2.02 -3.86
N ALA A 177 2.69 -2.26 -3.08
CA ALA A 177 1.87 -3.46 -3.19
C ALA A 177 1.54 -3.68 -4.67
N ALA A 178 1.88 -4.87 -5.21
CA ALA A 178 1.69 -5.24 -6.60
C ALA A 178 0.37 -4.65 -7.10
N GLU A 179 0.48 -3.66 -7.99
CA GLU A 179 -0.67 -2.99 -8.59
C GLU A 179 -1.53 -4.11 -9.17
N LEU A 180 -2.77 -4.27 -8.69
CA LEU A 180 -3.68 -5.21 -9.35
C LEU A 180 -3.82 -4.71 -10.79
N PRO A 181 -3.56 -5.55 -11.81
CA PRO A 181 -3.55 -5.08 -13.18
C PRO A 181 -4.92 -4.49 -13.51
N ALA A 182 -5.00 -3.18 -13.78
CA ALA A 182 -6.27 -2.55 -14.10
C ALA A 182 -6.66 -2.95 -15.53
N SER A 183 -7.92 -3.38 -15.73
CA SER A 183 -8.38 -3.79 -17.05
C SER A 183 -8.35 -2.64 -18.06
N ALA A 184 -7.82 -2.93 -19.23
CA ALA A 184 -7.78 -2.05 -20.40
C ALA A 184 -8.08 -2.87 -21.67
N THR A 185 -8.23 -2.19 -22.80
CA THR A 185 -8.39 -2.83 -24.10
C THR A 185 -7.33 -2.31 -25.07
N LEU A 186 -6.59 -3.21 -25.72
CA LEU A 186 -5.73 -2.88 -26.85
C LEU A 186 -6.52 -3.01 -28.16
N SER A 187 -6.49 -1.99 -29.00
CA SER A 187 -6.93 -2.04 -30.40
C SER A 187 -5.71 -2.05 -31.33
N LEU A 188 -5.61 -3.09 -32.17
CA LEU A 188 -4.53 -3.25 -33.14
C LEU A 188 -5.07 -3.99 -34.37
N GLY A 189 -4.76 -3.49 -35.57
CA GLY A 189 -5.16 -4.13 -36.83
C GLY A 189 -6.68 -4.32 -36.98
N GLY A 190 -7.47 -3.38 -36.46
CA GLY A 190 -8.94 -3.45 -36.46
C GLY A 190 -9.55 -4.45 -35.48
N LYS A 191 -8.74 -5.11 -34.63
CA LYS A 191 -9.19 -6.05 -33.60
C LYS A 191 -8.94 -5.51 -32.20
N THR A 192 -9.68 -6.02 -31.22
CA THR A 192 -9.55 -5.66 -29.81
C THR A 192 -9.08 -6.83 -28.97
N PHE A 193 -8.18 -6.58 -28.03
CA PHE A 193 -7.58 -7.56 -27.15
C PHE A 193 -7.66 -7.08 -25.69
N PRO A 194 -7.96 -7.96 -24.73
CA PRO A 194 -7.81 -7.65 -23.32
C PRO A 194 -6.37 -7.22 -23.03
N ALA A 195 -6.22 -6.09 -22.37
CA ALA A 195 -4.96 -5.56 -21.91
C ALA A 195 -5.04 -5.24 -20.42
N VAL A 196 -3.89 -5.06 -19.81
CA VAL A 196 -3.79 -4.70 -18.40
C VAL A 196 -2.81 -3.55 -18.22
N MET A 197 -3.15 -2.63 -17.33
CA MET A 197 -2.23 -1.59 -16.85
C MET A 197 -1.53 -2.12 -15.60
N PHE A 198 -0.20 -2.15 -15.62
CA PHE A 198 0.63 -2.62 -14.53
C PHE A 198 1.94 -1.82 -14.50
N ASN A 199 2.33 -1.28 -13.33
CA ASN A 199 3.54 -0.47 -13.16
C ASN A 199 3.62 0.68 -14.20
N GLU A 200 2.53 1.43 -14.34
CA GLU A 200 2.41 2.55 -15.31
C GLU A 200 2.58 2.17 -16.80
N ALA A 201 2.61 0.87 -17.13
CA ALA A 201 2.73 0.37 -18.49
C ALA A 201 1.54 -0.51 -18.89
N ALA A 202 1.19 -0.47 -20.17
CA ALA A 202 0.15 -1.31 -20.75
C ALA A 202 0.73 -2.61 -21.29
N TYR A 203 0.11 -3.74 -20.96
CA TYR A 203 0.51 -5.07 -21.35
C TYR A 203 -0.63 -5.83 -22.01
N VAL A 204 -0.30 -6.67 -22.99
CA VAL A 204 -1.25 -7.56 -23.67
C VAL A 204 -0.73 -8.99 -23.67
N ALA A 205 -1.62 -9.97 -23.48
CA ALA A 205 -1.26 -11.38 -23.52
C ALA A 205 -0.82 -11.77 -24.94
N ILE A 206 0.39 -12.34 -25.07
CA ILE A 206 1.00 -12.54 -26.39
C ILE A 206 0.30 -13.64 -27.21
N ARG A 207 -0.19 -14.70 -26.56
CA ARG A 207 -0.84 -15.82 -27.27
C ARG A 207 -2.16 -15.41 -27.93
N PRO A 208 -3.14 -14.83 -27.21
CA PRO A 208 -4.39 -14.36 -27.83
C PRO A 208 -4.15 -13.28 -28.89
N LEU A 209 -3.16 -12.41 -28.69
CA LEU A 209 -2.76 -11.41 -29.66
C LEU A 209 -2.28 -12.06 -30.97
N ALA A 210 -1.34 -12.99 -30.87
CA ALA A 210 -0.77 -13.68 -32.03
C ALA A 210 -1.84 -14.48 -32.79
N GLU A 211 -2.68 -15.24 -32.08
CA GLU A 211 -3.80 -15.98 -32.67
C GLU A 211 -4.77 -15.04 -33.38
N GLY A 212 -5.18 -13.95 -32.72
CA GLY A 212 -6.13 -13.00 -33.29
C GLY A 212 -5.57 -12.25 -34.49
N LEU A 213 -4.27 -12.00 -34.58
CA LEU A 213 -3.64 -11.31 -35.72
C LEU A 213 -3.07 -12.26 -36.77
N GLY A 214 -3.16 -13.58 -36.57
CA GLY A 214 -2.60 -14.57 -37.49
C GLY A 214 -1.07 -14.59 -37.49
N TRP A 215 -0.44 -14.21 -36.38
CA TRP A 215 1.00 -14.25 -36.19
C TRP A 215 1.46 -15.60 -35.64
N SER A 216 2.72 -15.96 -35.90
CA SER A 216 3.31 -17.19 -35.39
C SER A 216 4.32 -16.91 -34.29
N ILE A 217 4.18 -17.55 -33.13
CA ILE A 217 5.20 -17.53 -32.08
C ILE A 217 6.28 -18.55 -32.45
N ARG A 218 7.49 -18.09 -32.73
CA ARG A 218 8.63 -18.91 -33.18
C ARG A 218 9.37 -19.58 -32.01
N GLY A 219 9.37 -18.94 -30.84
CA GLY A 219 10.02 -19.47 -29.64
C GLY A 219 10.07 -18.47 -28.50
N VAL A 220 10.44 -18.95 -27.32
CA VAL A 220 10.67 -18.14 -26.12
C VAL A 220 12.06 -18.45 -25.61
N ALA A 221 12.92 -17.43 -25.48
CA ALA A 221 14.28 -17.59 -24.99
C ALA A 221 14.72 -16.34 -24.23
N ARG A 222 15.44 -16.51 -23.12
CA ARG A 222 16.06 -15.42 -22.34
C ARG A 222 15.09 -14.28 -21.96
N GLY A 223 13.86 -14.62 -21.60
CA GLY A 223 12.84 -13.63 -21.24
C GLY A 223 12.29 -12.82 -22.43
N GLN A 224 12.51 -13.28 -23.66
CA GLN A 224 11.94 -12.69 -24.86
C GLN A 224 11.11 -13.72 -25.63
N VAL A 225 10.12 -13.22 -26.36
CA VAL A 225 9.31 -13.99 -27.30
C VAL A 225 9.64 -13.55 -28.72
N GLN A 226 9.91 -14.52 -29.59
CA GLN A 226 10.10 -14.30 -31.02
C GLN A 226 8.78 -14.51 -31.73
N VAL A 227 8.35 -13.51 -32.47
CA VAL A 227 7.06 -13.47 -33.16
C VAL A 227 7.30 -13.17 -34.62
N ASP A 228 6.56 -13.83 -35.48
CA ASP A 228 6.53 -13.59 -36.92
C ASP A 228 5.15 -13.03 -37.30
N ALA A 229 5.14 -11.75 -37.67
CA ALA A 229 3.95 -11.09 -38.21
C ALA A 229 4.04 -11.05 -39.73
N ALA A 230 3.29 -11.93 -40.40
CA ALA A 230 3.18 -11.97 -41.86
C ALA A 230 4.54 -12.00 -42.60
N GLY A 231 5.51 -12.77 -42.10
CA GLY A 231 6.85 -12.93 -42.68
C GLY A 231 7.89 -11.95 -42.13
N LYS A 232 7.53 -11.08 -41.18
CA LYS A 232 8.45 -10.13 -40.53
C LYS A 232 8.70 -10.58 -39.08
N PRO A 233 9.86 -11.21 -38.80
CA PRO A 233 10.20 -11.61 -37.45
C PRO A 233 10.65 -10.42 -36.60
N PHE A 234 10.21 -10.37 -35.35
CA PHE A 234 10.69 -9.45 -34.33
C PHE A 234 10.67 -10.12 -32.96
N SER A 235 11.36 -9.51 -31.99
CA SER A 235 11.42 -9.99 -30.60
C SER A 235 10.80 -8.97 -29.67
N LEU A 236 10.07 -9.45 -28.67
CA LEU A 236 9.50 -8.62 -27.60
C LEU A 236 9.94 -9.16 -26.25
N SER A 237 10.10 -8.25 -25.29
CA SER A 237 10.35 -8.60 -23.90
C SER A 237 9.10 -9.23 -23.28
N LEU A 238 9.27 -10.39 -22.68
CA LEU A 238 8.19 -11.17 -22.09
C LEU A 238 8.11 -10.90 -20.58
N THR A 239 6.94 -10.47 -20.12
CA THR A 239 6.62 -10.31 -18.70
C THR A 239 5.60 -11.36 -18.30
N LEU A 240 5.80 -12.07 -17.18
CA LEU A 240 4.83 -13.02 -16.66
C LEU A 240 3.88 -12.31 -15.70
N LEU A 241 2.59 -12.27 -16.03
CA LEU A 241 1.53 -11.77 -15.17
C LEU A 241 0.54 -12.92 -14.96
N GLU A 242 0.29 -13.30 -13.70
CA GLU A 242 -0.63 -14.40 -13.33
C GLU A 242 -0.37 -15.71 -14.10
N GLY A 243 0.90 -16.05 -14.33
CA GLY A 243 1.29 -17.24 -15.08
C GLY A 243 1.11 -17.14 -16.60
N THR A 244 0.64 -16.01 -17.11
CA THR A 244 0.45 -15.75 -18.54
C THR A 244 1.52 -14.80 -19.09
N GLY A 245 2.08 -15.13 -20.25
CA GLY A 245 3.07 -14.30 -20.94
C GLY A 245 2.44 -13.07 -21.59
N HIS A 246 2.95 -11.90 -21.22
CA HIS A 246 2.53 -10.60 -21.71
C HIS A 246 3.69 -9.84 -22.34
N VAL A 247 3.36 -8.93 -23.26
CA VAL A 247 4.30 -7.99 -23.88
C VAL A 247 3.80 -6.57 -23.69
N ALA A 248 4.73 -5.61 -23.58
CA ALA A 248 4.37 -4.21 -23.42
C ALA A 248 3.82 -3.63 -24.73
N CYS A 249 2.64 -2.99 -24.69
CA CYS A 249 1.99 -2.41 -25.87
C CYS A 249 2.87 -1.37 -26.57
N ARG A 250 3.69 -0.62 -25.81
CA ARG A 250 4.63 0.38 -26.35
C ARG A 250 5.79 -0.27 -27.11
N GLU A 251 6.31 -1.39 -26.61
CA GLU A 251 7.37 -2.14 -27.28
C GLU A 251 6.82 -2.79 -28.56
N LEU A 252 5.61 -3.35 -28.47
CA LEU A 252 4.87 -3.87 -29.63
C LEU A 252 4.68 -2.80 -30.71
N ALA A 253 4.18 -1.61 -30.36
CA ALA A 253 4.00 -0.50 -31.31
C ALA A 253 5.33 -0.12 -31.98
N ARG A 254 6.42 -0.04 -31.20
CA ARG A 254 7.77 0.24 -31.73
C ARG A 254 8.24 -0.85 -32.69
N ALA A 255 8.06 -2.13 -32.35
CA ALA A 255 8.48 -3.25 -33.20
C ALA A 255 7.71 -3.28 -34.54
N LEU A 256 6.47 -2.81 -34.54
CA LEU A 256 5.63 -2.71 -35.74
C LEU A 256 5.82 -1.39 -36.52
N GLY A 257 6.51 -0.41 -35.94
CA GLY A 257 6.65 0.93 -36.50
C GLY A 257 5.34 1.75 -36.51
N LEU A 258 4.48 1.55 -35.51
CA LEU A 258 3.17 2.19 -35.38
C LEU A 258 3.12 3.21 -34.24
N SER A 259 2.20 4.18 -34.33
CA SER A 259 1.84 5.06 -33.22
C SER A 259 1.13 4.31 -32.10
N ILE A 260 1.19 4.88 -30.89
CA ILE A 260 0.43 4.39 -29.74
C ILE A 260 -0.25 5.56 -29.03
N GLU A 261 -1.54 5.41 -28.78
CA GLU A 261 -2.37 6.39 -28.06
C GLU A 261 -3.09 5.73 -26.89
N TRP A 262 -3.30 6.50 -25.82
CA TRP A 262 -4.04 6.10 -24.64
C TRP A 262 -5.25 7.00 -24.44
N ASP A 263 -6.44 6.42 -24.39
CA ASP A 263 -7.67 7.10 -23.99
C ASP A 263 -8.05 6.69 -22.56
N ALA A 264 -7.83 7.60 -21.62
CA ALA A 264 -8.11 7.39 -20.21
C ALA A 264 -9.61 7.26 -19.91
N SER A 265 -10.48 7.86 -20.73
CA SER A 265 -11.93 7.85 -20.49
C SER A 265 -12.55 6.50 -20.82
N THR A 266 -12.07 5.85 -21.88
CA THR A 266 -12.54 4.54 -22.35
C THR A 266 -11.62 3.39 -21.95
N ARG A 267 -10.48 3.69 -21.32
CA ARG A 267 -9.41 2.74 -20.98
C ARG A 267 -8.92 1.94 -22.19
N GLN A 268 -8.78 2.63 -23.32
CA GLN A 268 -8.43 2.03 -24.60
C GLN A 268 -7.01 2.46 -25.02
N ILE A 269 -6.19 1.46 -25.38
CA ILE A 269 -4.89 1.65 -26.04
C ILE A 269 -5.13 1.44 -27.53
N ARG A 270 -4.75 2.40 -28.37
CA ARG A 270 -4.79 2.23 -29.84
C ARG A 270 -3.38 2.16 -30.38
N VAL A 271 -3.09 1.10 -31.14
CA VAL A 271 -1.85 0.95 -31.91
C VAL A 271 -2.23 0.85 -33.38
N GLY A 272 -1.82 1.83 -34.17
CA GLY A 272 -2.21 1.99 -35.56
C GLY A 272 -1.73 3.28 -36.15
#